data_AF-A0A953PIK6-F1
#
_entry.id   AF-A0A953PIK6-F1
#
_cell.length_a   1.000
_cell.length_b   1.000
_cell.length_c   1.000
_cell.angle_alpha   90.00
_cell.angle_beta   90.00
_cell.angle_gamma   90.00
#
_symmetry.space_group_name_H-M   'P 1'
#
loop_
_entity.id
_entity.type
_entity.pdbx_description
1 polymer ?
#
loop_
_entity_poly.entity_id
_entity_poly.type
_entity_poly.pdbx_seq_one_letter_code
_entity_poly.pdbx_strand_id
1 'polypeptide(L)'
;MKWREWIVALVALTLVIGISYASRGRAEGEEWLQWSDDVRVQYLSNYLAAFSHGFHTACETMQEAGTTHKPKEAPIEVCMSNLPRYSKTLDLYADEITQFYRQYSSDRFATVQEIMDCLSDSRGLSLQQIHEDLGKRIPHSQAGKPTSVSPPVERP
;
A
#
# COMPACT_ATOMS: atom_id res chain seq x y z
N MET A 1 41.58 -31.09 -1.78
CA MET A 1 40.65 -30.13 -2.41
C MET A 1 39.38 -29.98 -1.57
N LYS A 2 39.45 -29.35 -0.38
CA LYS A 2 38.26 -29.11 0.48
C LYS A 2 37.89 -27.63 0.60
N TRP A 3 38.82 -26.71 0.34
CA TRP A 3 38.63 -25.27 0.52
C TRP A 3 37.58 -24.64 -0.42
N ARG A 4 37.37 -25.23 -1.61
CA ARG A 4 36.35 -24.77 -2.57
C ARG A 4 34.92 -24.99 -2.05
N GLU A 5 34.68 -26.05 -1.29
CA GLU A 5 33.37 -26.34 -0.69
C GLU A 5 33.04 -25.36 0.43
N TRP A 6 34.03 -24.96 1.24
CA TRP A 6 33.87 -23.93 2.27
C TRP A 6 33.57 -22.55 1.69
N ILE A 7 34.18 -22.18 0.56
CA ILE A 7 33.89 -20.91 -0.11
C ILE A 7 32.45 -20.90 -0.63
N VAL A 8 32.01 -21.98 -1.27
CA VAL A 8 30.63 -22.07 -1.78
C VAL A 8 29.63 -22.02 -0.61
N ALA A 9 29.91 -22.70 0.50
CA ALA A 9 29.05 -22.65 1.69
C ALA A 9 28.99 -21.24 2.32
N LEU A 10 30.12 -20.52 2.40
CA LEU A 10 30.15 -19.15 2.94
C LEU A 10 29.46 -18.14 2.02
N VAL A 11 29.61 -18.28 0.71
CA VAL A 11 28.91 -17.45 -0.28
C VAL A 11 27.40 -17.73 -0.26
N ALA A 12 26.99 -18.99 -0.15
CA ALA A 12 25.58 -19.35 0.00
C ALA A 12 24.99 -18.82 1.32
N LEU A 13 25.72 -18.91 2.43
CA LEU A 13 25.27 -18.40 3.73
C LEU A 13 25.11 -16.87 3.73
N THR A 14 26.04 -16.15 3.10
CA THR A 14 25.95 -14.68 2.98
C THR A 14 24.83 -14.23 2.04
N LEU A 15 24.57 -14.96 0.95
CA LEU A 15 23.42 -14.72 0.07
C LEU A 15 22.08 -14.93 0.79
N VAL A 16 21.93 -16.00 1.57
CA VAL A 16 20.67 -16.29 2.31
C VAL A 16 20.40 -15.24 3.39
N ILE A 17 21.43 -14.77 4.10
CA ILE A 17 21.28 -13.73 5.12
C ILE A 17 20.92 -12.39 4.46
N GLY A 18 21.56 -12.02 3.35
CA GLY A 18 21.29 -10.77 2.64
C GLY A 18 19.86 -10.66 2.10
N ILE A 19 19.30 -11.76 1.60
CA ILE A 19 17.92 -11.79 1.07
C ILE A 19 16.87 -11.64 2.20
N SER A 20 17.16 -12.14 3.42
CA SER A 20 16.22 -12.13 4.54
C SER A 20 15.97 -10.75 5.16
N TYR A 21 16.89 -9.79 4.99
CA TYR A 21 16.69 -8.41 5.47
C TYR A 21 15.91 -7.54 4.48
N ALA A 22 15.91 -7.89 3.19
CA ALA A 22 15.25 -7.13 2.14
C ALA A 22 13.73 -7.37 2.07
N SER A 23 13.22 -8.43 2.69
CA SER A 23 11.79 -8.80 2.64
C SER A 23 10.94 -8.17 3.75
N ARG A 24 11.54 -7.46 4.71
CA ARG A 24 10.79 -6.55 5.57
C ARG A 24 10.56 -5.30 4.73
N GLY A 25 9.38 -5.18 4.12
CA GLY A 25 8.97 -3.96 3.41
C GLY A 25 9.38 -2.77 4.25
N ARG A 26 10.15 -1.83 3.67
CA ARG A 26 10.59 -0.65 4.42
C ARG A 26 9.34 -0.01 5.02
N ALA A 27 9.40 0.34 6.29
CA ALA A 27 8.36 1.12 6.93
C ALA A 27 8.24 2.43 6.15
N GLU A 28 7.22 2.56 5.30
CA GLU A 28 7.01 3.73 4.42
C GLU A 28 6.97 5.01 5.25
N GLY A 29 6.46 4.93 6.49
CA GLY A 29 6.51 6.02 7.45
C GLY A 29 7.92 6.50 7.83
N GLU A 30 8.92 5.60 7.90
CA GLU A 30 10.31 6.01 8.16
C GLU A 30 10.90 6.81 6.99
N GLU A 31 10.58 6.41 5.77
CA GLU A 31 10.99 7.12 4.56
C GLU A 31 10.27 8.46 4.43
N TRP A 32 8.95 8.47 4.63
CA TRP A 32 8.12 9.67 4.65
C TRP A 32 8.65 10.75 5.61
N LEU A 33 9.05 10.35 6.82
CA LEU A 33 9.56 11.27 7.84
C LEU A 33 10.93 11.86 7.49
N GLN A 34 11.67 11.26 6.55
CA GLN A 34 12.95 11.78 6.05
C GLN A 34 12.79 12.76 4.88
N TRP A 35 11.68 12.71 4.17
CA TRP A 35 11.41 13.62 3.06
C TRP A 35 11.20 15.06 3.53
N SER A 36 11.55 16.03 2.67
CA SER A 36 11.16 17.42 2.88
C SER A 36 9.66 17.61 2.64
N ASP A 37 9.11 18.72 3.13
CA ASP A 37 7.69 19.02 2.97
C ASP A 37 7.29 19.11 1.48
N ASP A 38 8.13 19.74 0.64
CA ASP A 38 7.92 19.80 -0.82
C ASP A 38 7.81 18.41 -1.46
N VAL A 39 8.66 17.46 -1.03
CA VAL A 39 8.66 16.09 -1.57
C VAL A 39 7.38 15.34 -1.15
N ARG A 40 6.93 15.53 0.09
CA ARG A 40 5.67 14.93 0.57
C ARG A 40 4.46 15.45 -0.22
N VAL A 41 4.39 16.76 -0.44
CA VAL A 41 3.33 17.39 -1.23
C VAL A 41 3.36 16.90 -2.68
N GLN A 42 4.53 16.84 -3.29
CA GLN A 42 4.68 16.33 -4.66
C GLN A 42 4.32 14.84 -4.77
N TYR A 43 4.67 14.04 -3.78
CA TYR A 43 4.25 12.63 -3.70
C TYR A 43 2.73 12.51 -3.69
N LEU A 44 2.04 13.27 -2.82
CA LEU A 44 0.58 13.25 -2.74
C LEU A 44 -0.10 13.73 -4.01
N SER A 45 0.46 14.75 -4.66
CA SER A 45 -0.02 15.23 -5.97
C SER A 45 0.01 14.11 -7.02
N ASN A 46 1.15 13.42 -7.14
CA ASN A 46 1.32 12.31 -8.08
C ASN A 46 0.44 11.12 -7.72
N TYR A 47 0.33 10.80 -6.42
CA TYR A 47 -0.55 9.74 -5.92
C TYR A 47 -2.01 9.99 -6.31
N LEU A 48 -2.56 11.18 -6.03
CA LEU A 48 -3.96 11.48 -6.34
C LEU A 48 -4.22 11.50 -7.85
N ALA A 49 -3.27 12.00 -8.66
CA ALA A 49 -3.38 11.95 -10.11
C ALA A 49 -3.41 10.51 -10.63
N ALA A 50 -2.49 9.66 -10.17
CA ALA A 50 -2.42 8.26 -10.56
C ALA A 50 -3.64 7.46 -10.06
N PHE A 51 -4.09 7.72 -8.83
CA PHE A 51 -5.28 7.08 -8.25
C PHE A 51 -6.54 7.43 -9.03
N SER A 52 -6.76 8.71 -9.34
CA SER A 52 -7.90 9.17 -10.14
C SER A 52 -7.90 8.55 -11.53
N HIS A 53 -6.73 8.53 -12.20
CA HIS A 53 -6.60 7.89 -13.51
C HIS A 53 -6.86 6.38 -13.44
N GLY A 54 -6.26 5.68 -12.48
CA GLY A 54 -6.46 4.24 -12.30
C GLY A 54 -7.90 3.88 -11.99
N PHE A 55 -8.59 4.69 -11.18
CA PHE A 55 -10.01 4.51 -10.88
C PHE A 55 -10.88 4.68 -12.13
N HIS A 56 -10.61 5.71 -12.94
CA HIS A 56 -11.30 5.92 -14.21
C HIS A 56 -11.15 4.72 -15.15
N THR A 57 -9.90 4.28 -15.37
CA THR A 57 -9.60 3.12 -16.21
C THR A 57 -10.26 1.85 -15.69
N ALA A 58 -10.32 1.66 -14.36
CA ALA A 58 -11.03 0.53 -13.77
C ALA A 58 -12.53 0.58 -14.05
N CYS A 59 -13.17 1.75 -13.92
CA CYS A 59 -14.58 1.93 -14.26
C CYS A 59 -14.87 1.65 -15.74
N GLU A 60 -14.02 2.16 -16.66
CA GLU A 60 -14.14 1.89 -18.10
C GLU A 60 -13.98 0.39 -18.41
N THR A 61 -12.95 -0.24 -17.85
CA THR A 61 -12.67 -1.68 -18.07
C THR A 61 -13.83 -2.54 -17.58
N MET A 62 -14.44 -2.21 -16.44
CA MET A 62 -15.61 -2.93 -15.94
C MET A 62 -16.79 -2.79 -16.90
N GLN A 63 -17.08 -1.59 -17.37
CA GLN A 63 -18.16 -1.34 -18.34
C GLN A 63 -17.94 -2.12 -19.65
N GLU A 64 -16.71 -2.18 -20.14
CA GLU A 64 -16.36 -2.96 -21.33
C GLU A 64 -16.54 -4.46 -21.08
N ALA A 65 -16.15 -4.96 -19.90
CA ALA A 65 -16.21 -6.37 -19.55
C ALA A 65 -17.65 -6.91 -19.43
N GLY A 66 -18.59 -6.20 -18.80
CA GLY A 66 -19.97 -6.69 -18.66
C GLY A 66 -20.82 -6.63 -19.91
N THR A 67 -20.27 -6.16 -21.04
CA THR A 67 -20.91 -6.33 -22.34
C THR A 67 -20.95 -7.79 -22.81
N THR A 68 -20.13 -8.68 -22.24
CA THR A 68 -20.05 -10.07 -22.71
C THR A 68 -21.14 -10.99 -22.14
N HIS A 69 -21.60 -10.84 -20.90
CA HIS A 69 -22.65 -11.70 -20.29
C HIS A 69 -23.64 -10.90 -19.43
N LYS A 70 -24.72 -10.42 -20.05
CA LYS A 70 -25.91 -9.74 -19.46
C LYS A 70 -25.60 -8.42 -18.72
N PRO A 71 -26.03 -7.26 -19.24
CA PRO A 71 -25.78 -5.99 -18.58
C PRO A 71 -26.70 -5.87 -17.35
N LYS A 72 -26.12 -6.00 -16.17
CA LYS A 72 -26.64 -5.44 -14.92
C LYS A 72 -25.61 -4.51 -14.29
N GLU A 73 -24.74 -3.93 -15.11
CA GLU A 73 -23.72 -2.99 -14.64
C GLU A 73 -24.34 -1.62 -14.46
N ALA A 74 -24.00 -1.00 -13.35
CA ALA A 74 -24.34 0.39 -13.11
C ALA A 74 -23.58 1.25 -14.15
N PRO A 75 -24.20 2.31 -14.69
CA PRO A 75 -23.54 3.21 -15.64
C PRO A 75 -22.16 3.68 -15.13
N ILE A 76 -21.23 4.02 -16.04
CA ILE A 76 -19.89 4.52 -15.66
C ILE A 76 -20.00 5.69 -14.67
N GLU A 77 -21.05 6.51 -14.78
CA GLU A 77 -21.37 7.60 -13.88
C GLU A 77 -21.60 7.11 -12.44
N VAL A 78 -22.22 5.95 -12.26
CA VAL A 78 -22.40 5.34 -10.93
C VAL A 78 -21.07 4.84 -10.40
N CYS A 79 -20.22 4.21 -11.22
CA CYS A 79 -18.87 3.82 -10.80
C CYS A 79 -18.06 5.06 -10.36
N MET A 80 -18.01 6.08 -11.21
CA MET A 80 -17.32 7.35 -10.96
C MET A 80 -17.87 8.12 -9.76
N SER A 81 -19.15 7.95 -9.43
CA SER A 81 -19.73 8.57 -8.22
C SER A 81 -19.14 8.03 -6.91
N ASN A 82 -18.50 6.86 -6.96
CA ASN A 82 -17.79 6.26 -5.81
C ASN A 82 -16.32 6.68 -5.71
N LEU A 83 -15.80 7.52 -6.61
CA LEU A 83 -14.43 8.01 -6.52
C LEU A 83 -14.25 8.78 -5.20
N PRO A 84 -13.32 8.39 -4.32
CA PRO A 84 -13.03 9.12 -3.09
C PRO A 84 -12.71 10.58 -3.37
N ARG A 85 -13.31 11.47 -2.57
CA ARG A 85 -13.06 12.91 -2.64
C ARG A 85 -12.05 13.34 -1.58
N TYR A 86 -11.30 14.38 -1.91
CA TYR A 86 -10.27 14.96 -1.07
C TYR A 86 -10.42 16.48 -1.08
N SER A 87 -11.07 17.03 -0.06
CA SER A 87 -11.45 18.45 0.01
C SER A 87 -10.36 19.37 0.56
N LYS A 88 -9.34 18.84 1.24
CA LYS A 88 -8.26 19.65 1.84
C LYS A 88 -7.15 19.95 0.84
N THR A 89 -6.28 20.90 1.16
CA THR A 89 -5.04 21.12 0.40
C THR A 89 -4.07 19.95 0.61
N LEU A 90 -3.16 19.75 -0.34
CA LEU A 90 -2.14 18.70 -0.24
C LEU A 90 -1.24 18.89 0.99
N ASP A 91 -0.94 20.14 1.36
CA ASP A 91 -0.16 20.46 2.56
C ASP A 91 -0.83 19.94 3.83
N LEU A 92 -2.16 20.12 3.96
CA LEU A 92 -2.90 19.64 5.13
C LEU A 92 -2.90 18.11 5.20
N TYR A 93 -3.04 17.42 4.07
CA TYR A 93 -2.91 15.96 4.06
C TYR A 93 -1.49 15.51 4.40
N ALA A 94 -0.46 16.20 3.88
CA ALA A 94 0.93 15.89 4.18
C ALA A 94 1.24 16.07 5.67
N ASP A 95 0.70 17.12 6.30
CA ASP A 95 0.81 17.37 7.73
C ASP A 95 0.11 16.30 8.56
N GLU A 96 -1.12 15.91 8.18
CA GLU A 96 -1.87 14.86 8.88
C GLU A 96 -1.17 13.49 8.82
N ILE A 97 -0.64 13.10 7.66
CA ILE A 97 0.14 11.86 7.49
C ILE A 97 1.44 11.94 8.30
N THR A 98 2.13 13.08 8.26
CA THR A 98 3.36 13.29 9.03
C THR A 98 3.07 13.18 10.53
N GLN A 99 1.98 13.79 11.00
CA GLN A 99 1.55 13.73 12.39
C GLN A 99 1.19 12.30 12.78
N PHE A 100 0.50 11.55 11.91
CA PHE A 100 0.18 10.14 12.13
C PHE A 100 1.45 9.31 12.38
N TYR A 101 2.44 9.35 11.49
CA TYR A 101 3.68 8.57 11.64
C TYR A 101 4.56 9.01 12.81
N ARG A 102 4.46 10.28 13.24
CA ARG A 102 5.11 10.78 14.46
C ARG A 102 4.43 10.25 15.72
N GLN A 103 3.10 10.26 15.74
CA GLN A 103 2.30 9.89 16.90
C GLN A 103 2.23 8.36 17.10
N TYR A 104 2.10 7.60 16.02
CA TYR A 104 1.91 6.14 16.03
C TYR A 104 3.10 5.43 15.39
N SER A 105 4.24 5.42 16.09
CA SER A 105 5.47 4.79 15.59
C SER A 105 5.35 3.29 15.28
N SER A 106 4.41 2.58 15.93
CA SER A 106 4.09 1.18 15.64
C SER A 106 3.50 0.96 14.24
N ASP A 107 2.93 2.02 13.66
CA ASP A 107 2.14 1.94 12.43
C ASP A 107 2.90 2.50 11.23
N ARG A 108 4.22 2.70 11.35
CA ARG A 108 5.05 3.21 10.24
C ARG A 108 5.15 2.24 9.05
N PHE A 109 4.62 1.03 9.18
CA PHE A 109 4.45 0.08 8.08
C PHE A 109 3.15 0.29 7.30
N ALA A 110 2.20 1.06 7.83
CA ALA A 110 1.06 1.51 7.06
C ALA A 110 1.55 2.32 5.87
N THR A 111 0.88 2.16 4.74
CA THR A 111 1.21 2.89 3.52
C THR A 111 0.55 4.26 3.50
N VAL A 112 1.11 5.21 2.74
CA VAL A 112 0.46 6.51 2.54
C VAL A 112 -0.92 6.33 1.89
N GLN A 113 -1.07 5.34 1.01
CA GLN A 113 -2.35 5.00 0.39
C GLN A 113 -3.42 4.62 1.43
N GLU A 114 -3.10 3.74 2.39
CA GLU A 114 -4.04 3.32 3.43
C GLU A 114 -4.47 4.50 4.32
N ILE A 115 -3.53 5.37 4.66
CA ILE A 115 -3.81 6.57 5.46
C ILE A 115 -4.68 7.54 4.65
N MET A 116 -4.35 7.77 3.36
CA MET A 116 -5.13 8.61 2.46
C MET A 116 -6.55 8.08 2.25
N ASP A 117 -6.77 6.77 2.15
CA ASP A 117 -8.12 6.19 2.08
C ASP A 117 -8.94 6.58 3.32
N CYS A 118 -8.36 6.41 4.51
CA CYS A 118 -9.00 6.80 5.77
C CYS A 118 -9.28 8.32 5.89
N LEU A 119 -8.39 9.16 5.34
CA LEU A 119 -8.51 10.62 5.34
C LEU A 119 -9.44 11.16 4.25
N SER A 120 -9.90 10.34 3.31
CA SER A 120 -10.85 10.76 2.27
C SER A 120 -12.12 11.36 2.88
N ASP A 121 -12.78 12.27 2.17
CA ASP A 121 -14.00 12.93 2.66
C ASP A 121 -15.12 11.92 2.99
N SER A 122 -15.10 10.75 2.33
CA SER A 122 -16.08 9.67 2.54
C SER A 122 -15.87 8.95 3.88
N ARG A 123 -14.62 8.86 4.36
CA ARG A 123 -14.26 8.17 5.60
C ARG A 123 -14.04 9.14 6.75
N GLY A 124 -13.38 10.26 6.48
CA GLY A 124 -13.22 11.39 7.40
C GLY A 124 -12.65 11.00 8.77
N LEU A 125 -11.81 9.97 8.84
CA LEU A 125 -11.32 9.45 10.10
C LEU A 125 -10.29 10.39 10.74
N SER A 126 -10.36 10.53 12.06
CA SER A 126 -9.31 11.17 12.85
C SER A 126 -8.07 10.27 12.94
N LEU A 127 -6.88 10.83 13.23
CA LEU A 127 -5.65 10.05 13.34
C LEU A 127 -5.74 8.89 14.34
N GLN A 128 -6.46 9.08 15.44
CA GLN A 128 -6.73 8.00 16.39
C GLN A 128 -7.61 6.90 15.78
N GLN A 129 -8.66 7.26 15.06
CA GLN A 129 -9.51 6.27 14.39
C GLN A 129 -8.75 5.53 13.29
N ILE A 130 -7.81 6.18 12.61
CA ILE A 130 -6.91 5.53 11.65
C ILE A 130 -6.06 4.47 12.35
N HIS A 131 -5.42 4.81 13.46
CA HIS A 131 -4.63 3.86 14.26
C HIS A 131 -5.46 2.64 14.68
N GLU A 132 -6.67 2.88 15.20
CA GLU A 132 -7.59 1.82 15.62
C GLU A 132 -8.09 0.96 14.45
N ASP A 133 -8.36 1.56 13.28
CA ASP A 133 -8.79 0.85 12.07
C ASP A 133 -7.67 -0.04 11.50
N LEU A 134 -6.45 0.49 11.43
CA LEU A 134 -5.28 -0.27 10.96
C LEU A 134 -4.95 -1.44 11.88
N GLY A 135 -5.03 -1.25 13.20
CA GLY A 135 -4.85 -2.34 14.17
C GLY A 135 -5.88 -3.47 14.05
N LYS A 136 -7.08 -3.19 13.53
CA LYS A 136 -8.10 -4.22 13.24
C LYS A 136 -7.81 -4.96 11.93
N ARG A 137 -7.36 -4.25 10.90
CA ARG A 137 -7.05 -4.81 9.56
C ARG A 137 -5.80 -5.68 9.57
N ILE A 138 -4.81 -5.27 10.35
CA ILE A 138 -3.53 -5.96 10.51
C ILE A 138 -3.49 -6.47 11.95
N PRO A 139 -4.08 -7.63 12.27
CA PRO A 139 -3.76 -8.26 13.54
C PRO A 139 -2.24 -8.43 13.58
N HIS A 140 -1.59 -7.98 14.66
CA HIS A 140 -0.14 -8.00 14.90
C HIS A 140 0.54 -9.39 14.83
N SER A 141 0.01 -10.36 14.07
CA SER A 141 0.39 -11.76 13.96
C SER A 141 0.88 -12.18 12.56
N GLN A 142 1.10 -11.27 11.61
CA GLN A 142 1.72 -11.61 10.31
C GLN A 142 3.09 -10.97 10.08
N ALA A 143 3.72 -10.42 11.11
CA ALA A 143 5.17 -10.25 11.14
C ALA A 143 5.84 -11.61 11.41
N GLY A 144 5.79 -12.55 10.46
CA GLY A 144 6.62 -13.76 10.50
C GLY A 144 5.99 -15.12 10.19
N LYS A 145 4.90 -15.21 9.42
CA LYS A 145 4.48 -16.52 8.88
C LYS A 145 5.02 -16.69 7.45
N PRO A 146 5.90 -17.67 7.18
CA PRO A 146 6.35 -17.94 5.83
C PRO A 146 5.14 -18.31 4.97
N THR A 147 4.98 -17.62 3.85
CA THR A 147 3.97 -17.91 2.84
C THR A 147 4.14 -19.35 2.41
N SER A 148 3.19 -20.19 2.78
CA SER A 148 3.04 -21.54 2.27
C SER A 148 2.90 -21.44 0.75
N VAL A 149 3.88 -22.02 0.04
CA VAL A 149 3.91 -22.13 -1.41
C VAL A 149 2.67 -22.91 -1.85
N SER A 150 1.78 -22.26 -2.61
CA SER A 150 0.69 -22.97 -3.28
C SER A 150 1.26 -23.98 -4.28
N PRO A 151 0.77 -25.24 -4.31
CA PRO A 151 1.25 -26.22 -5.28
C PRO A 151 0.86 -25.82 -6.71
N PRO A 152 1.61 -26.26 -7.72
CA PRO A 152 1.36 -25.91 -9.11
C PRO A 152 0.02 -26.49 -9.56
N VAL A 153 -0.76 -25.66 -10.26
CA VAL A 153 -2.00 -26.06 -10.95
C VAL A 153 -1.62 -26.96 -12.12
N GLU A 154 -1.90 -28.26 -12.00
CA GLU A 154 -1.94 -29.15 -13.17
C GLU A 154 -3.13 -28.76 -14.05
N ARG A 155 -2.83 -28.38 -15.30
CA ARG A 155 -3.84 -28.18 -16.35
C ARG A 155 -4.16 -29.53 -17.00
N PRO A 156 -5.42 -29.79 -17.38
CA PRO A 156 -5.84 -31.00 -18.09
C PRO A 156 -5.27 -31.08 -19.51
#